data_AF-A0A378W0W7-F1
#
_entry.id   AF-A0A378W0W7-F1
#
_cell.length_a   1.000
_cell.length_b   1.000
_cell.length_c   1.000
_cell.angle_alpha   90.00
_cell.angle_beta   90.00
_cell.angle_gamma   90.00
#
_symmetry.space_group_name_H-M   'P 1'
#
loop_
_entity.id
_entity.type
_entity.pdbx_description
1 polymer ?
#
loop_
_entity_poly.entity_id
_entity_poly.type
_entity_poly.pdbx_seq_one_letter_code
_entity_poly.pdbx_strand_id
1 'polypeptide(L)'
;MILTSNINQGAGGLYFEGNFTVSPKNNETWQGAGVHISDGSTVTWKVNGVANDRLSKIGKGTLLVQAKGENQGSVSVGDGKVILDQQADDQGKKQAFSEIGLVSGRGRCN
;
A
#
# COMPACT_ATOMS: atom_id res chain seq x y z
N MET A 1 -6.86 10.46 5.07
CA MET A 1 -6.04 11.28 4.17
C MET A 1 -6.56 11.13 2.76
N ILE A 2 -6.76 12.23 2.02
CA ILE A 2 -7.17 12.20 0.61
C ILE A 2 -6.03 12.78 -0.23
N LEU A 3 -5.62 12.08 -1.29
CA LEU A 3 -4.64 12.55 -2.27
C LEU A 3 -5.37 13.32 -3.38
N THR A 4 -5.03 14.59 -3.57
CA THR A 4 -5.57 15.44 -4.63
C THR A 4 -4.63 15.57 -5.83
N SER A 5 -3.43 15.02 -5.73
CA SER A 5 -2.44 14.90 -6.79
C SER A 5 -1.61 13.63 -6.57
N ASN A 6 -0.92 13.18 -7.61
CA ASN A 6 0.11 12.15 -7.46
C ASN A 6 1.20 12.66 -6.50
N ILE A 7 1.70 11.76 -5.66
CA ILE A 7 2.73 12.08 -4.69
C ILE A 7 3.95 11.19 -4.91
N ASN A 8 5.11 11.81 -5.11
CA ASN A 8 6.40 11.17 -5.00
C ASN A 8 7.17 11.83 -3.84
N GLN A 9 7.34 11.09 -2.74
CA GLN A 9 8.04 11.55 -1.54
C GLN A 9 9.55 11.30 -1.58
N GLY A 10 10.07 10.72 -2.67
CA GLY A 10 11.48 10.33 -2.76
C GLY A 10 11.87 9.41 -1.61
N ALA A 11 12.85 9.83 -0.80
CA ALA A 11 13.30 9.09 0.37
C ALA A 11 12.40 9.25 1.61
N GLY A 12 11.36 10.09 1.55
CA GLY A 12 10.37 10.22 2.62
C GLY A 12 9.45 9.01 2.70
N GLY A 13 9.11 8.60 3.92
CA GLY A 13 8.15 7.53 4.21
C GLY A 13 7.02 8.01 5.13
N LEU A 14 5.97 7.20 5.22
CA LEU A 14 4.82 7.49 6.07
C LEU A 14 4.82 6.62 7.33
N TYR A 15 4.56 7.25 8.47
CA TYR A 15 4.39 6.58 9.76
C TYR A 15 2.95 6.75 10.22
N PHE A 16 2.29 5.63 10.53
CA PHE A 16 0.92 5.60 10.99
C PHE A 16 0.83 5.05 12.42
N GLU A 17 0.35 5.89 13.32
CA GLU A 17 0.01 5.54 14.71
C GLU A 17 -1.51 5.59 14.88
N GLY A 18 -2.16 4.43 14.91
CA GLY A 18 -3.61 4.30 14.91
C GLY A 18 -4.21 3.98 13.54
N ASN A 19 -5.54 3.96 13.47
CA ASN A 19 -6.27 3.51 12.29
C ASN A 19 -6.48 4.67 11.30
N PHE A 20 -6.16 4.44 10.03
CA PHE A 20 -6.32 5.44 8.98
C PHE A 20 -6.97 4.87 7.73
N THR A 21 -7.60 5.75 6.96
CA THR A 21 -7.94 5.49 5.56
C THR A 21 -7.22 6.49 4.68
N VAL A 22 -6.49 5.98 3.69
CA VAL A 22 -5.82 6.76 2.65
C VAL A 22 -6.53 6.49 1.33
N SER A 23 -6.97 7.55 0.65
CA SER A 23 -7.76 7.42 -0.58
C SER A 23 -7.34 8.44 -1.64
N PRO A 24 -7.36 8.08 -2.93
CA PRO A 24 -7.24 9.03 -4.01
C PRO A 24 -8.55 9.83 -4.15
N LYS A 25 -8.47 11.02 -4.72
CA LYS A 25 -9.65 11.76 -5.17
C LYS A 25 -10.24 11.11 -6.42
N ASN A 26 -9.39 10.64 -7.32
CA ASN A 26 -9.72 9.93 -8.55
C ASN A 26 -8.90 8.64 -8.64
N ASN A 27 -7.67 8.75 -9.14
CA ASN A 27 -6.74 7.65 -9.43
C ASN A 27 -5.30 8.03 -9.07
N GLU A 28 -5.12 9.00 -8.17
CA GLU A 28 -3.80 9.47 -7.76
C GLU A 28 -2.96 8.33 -7.18
N THR A 29 -1.66 8.37 -7.44
CA THR A 29 -0.69 7.40 -6.96
C THR A 29 0.18 7.95 -5.84
N TRP A 30 0.79 7.05 -5.08
CA TRP A 30 1.82 7.39 -4.10
C TRP A 30 3.07 6.54 -4.30
N GLN A 31 4.22 7.21 -4.19
CA GLN A 31 5.56 6.63 -4.19
C GLN A 31 6.39 7.26 -3.08
N GLY A 32 7.22 6.46 -2.42
CA GLY A 32 8.12 6.92 -1.36
C GLY A 32 8.93 5.76 -0.77
N ALA A 33 9.69 6.03 0.28
CA ALA A 33 10.55 5.03 0.91
C ALA A 33 9.77 3.83 1.50
N GLY A 34 8.54 4.06 1.94
CA GLY A 34 7.67 3.00 2.44
C GLY A 34 6.66 3.49 3.47
N VAL A 35 5.97 2.52 4.06
CA VAL A 35 4.96 2.74 5.10
C VAL A 35 5.29 1.92 6.34
N HIS A 36 5.25 2.56 7.49
CA HIS A 36 5.33 1.94 8.80
C HIS A 36 3.96 2.04 9.49
N ILE A 37 3.44 0.90 9.96
CA ILE A 37 2.17 0.85 10.70
C ILE A 37 2.43 0.26 12.08
N SER A 38 2.08 1.03 13.11
CA SER A 38 2.25 0.64 14.51
C SER A 38 1.42 -0.59 14.89
N ASP A 39 1.84 -1.27 15.95
CA ASP A 39 1.14 -2.46 16.45
C ASP A 39 -0.32 -2.15 16.81
N GLY A 40 -1.21 -3.13 16.62
CA GLY A 40 -2.66 -2.97 16.79
C GLY A 40 -3.36 -2.01 15.81
N SER A 41 -2.62 -1.35 14.91
CA SER A 41 -3.18 -0.39 13.97
C SER A 41 -3.48 -1.02 12.61
N THR A 42 -4.51 -0.49 11.93
CA THR A 42 -4.87 -0.84 10.56
C THR A 42 -4.96 0.39 9.68
N VAL A 43 -4.23 0.39 8.57
CA VAL A 43 -4.36 1.40 7.52
C VAL A 43 -5.07 0.79 6.33
N THR A 44 -6.24 1.34 6.00
CA THR A 44 -6.94 1.04 4.75
C THR A 44 -6.33 1.90 3.64
N TRP A 45 -5.69 1.24 2.69
CA TRP A 45 -4.90 1.86 1.64
C TRP A 45 -5.57 1.68 0.29
N LYS A 46 -6.21 2.74 -0.20
CA LYS A 46 -6.97 2.73 -1.46
C LYS A 46 -6.24 3.36 -2.64
N VAL A 47 -4.93 3.53 -2.53
CA VAL A 47 -4.07 4.27 -3.46
C VAL A 47 -3.17 3.28 -4.21
N ASN A 48 -3.10 3.38 -5.54
CA ASN A 48 -2.19 2.56 -6.34
C ASN A 48 -0.73 3.05 -6.26
N GLY A 49 0.21 2.16 -6.52
CA GLY A 49 1.63 2.47 -6.69
C GLY A 49 1.95 2.86 -8.14
N VAL A 50 3.25 2.91 -8.44
CA VAL A 50 3.79 3.27 -9.76
C VAL A 50 4.56 2.08 -10.33
N ALA A 51 4.53 1.88 -11.64
CA ALA A 51 5.31 0.83 -12.30
C ALA A 51 6.81 0.99 -12.01
N ASN A 52 7.51 -0.14 -11.83
CA ASN A 52 8.94 -0.19 -11.45
C ASN A 52 9.27 0.45 -10.09
N ASP A 53 8.26 0.73 -9.26
CA ASP A 53 8.43 1.10 -7.86
C ASP A 53 8.12 -0.09 -6.94
N ARG A 54 8.73 -0.09 -5.75
CA ARG A 54 8.51 -1.12 -4.72
C ARG A 54 8.17 -0.49 -3.38
N LEU A 55 6.90 -0.61 -3.00
CA LEU A 55 6.42 -0.20 -1.69
C LEU A 55 7.07 -1.07 -0.61
N SER A 56 7.77 -0.45 0.34
CA SER A 56 8.25 -1.16 1.54
C SER A 56 7.22 -1.06 2.66
N LYS A 57 6.67 -2.19 3.10
CA LYS A 57 5.77 -2.27 4.25
C LYS A 57 6.49 -2.88 5.45
N ILE A 58 6.59 -2.11 6.53
CA ILE A 58 7.15 -2.51 7.83
C ILE A 58 6.23 -2.10 8.98
N GLY A 59 6.63 -2.37 10.23
CA GLY A 59 5.81 -2.19 11.42
C GLY A 59 4.79 -3.32 11.61
N LYS A 60 4.48 -3.66 12.86
CA LYS A 60 3.68 -4.83 13.24
C LYS A 60 2.20 -4.76 12.83
N GLY A 61 1.71 -3.56 12.52
CA GLY A 61 0.32 -3.33 12.15
C GLY A 61 -0.05 -3.86 10.76
N THR A 62 -1.32 -3.62 10.41
CA THR A 62 -1.96 -4.14 9.20
C THR A 62 -2.09 -3.08 8.12
N LEU A 63 -1.63 -3.40 6.90
CA LEU A 63 -1.95 -2.66 5.69
C LEU A 63 -3.05 -3.41 4.93
N LEU A 64 -4.24 -2.84 4.87
CA LEU A 64 -5.35 -3.37 4.08
C LEU A 64 -5.36 -2.68 2.71
N VAL A 65 -4.95 -3.38 1.67
CA VAL A 65 -4.86 -2.86 0.30
C VAL A 65 -6.20 -3.00 -0.39
N GLN A 66 -6.82 -1.87 -0.73
CA GLN A 66 -8.18 -1.76 -1.29
C GLN A 66 -8.26 -0.68 -2.38
N ALA A 67 -7.21 -0.53 -3.19
CA ALA A 67 -7.25 0.37 -4.35
C ALA A 67 -8.09 -0.26 -5.48
N LYS A 68 -8.32 0.48 -6.56
CA LYS A 68 -9.10 0.01 -7.72
C LYS A 68 -8.20 -0.27 -8.92
N GLY A 69 -8.54 -1.29 -9.70
CA GLY A 69 -7.89 -1.59 -10.97
C GLY A 69 -6.58 -2.35 -10.84
N GLU A 70 -5.72 -2.19 -11.84
CA GLU A 70 -4.40 -2.80 -11.90
C GLU A 70 -3.34 -1.91 -11.23
N ASN A 71 -2.87 -2.30 -10.06
CA ASN A 71 -1.68 -1.69 -9.47
C ASN A 71 -0.42 -2.26 -10.14
N GLN A 72 0.33 -1.39 -10.80
CA GLN A 72 1.58 -1.76 -11.49
C GLN A 72 2.81 -1.75 -10.56
N GLY A 73 2.70 -1.19 -9.36
CA GLY A 73 3.76 -1.23 -8.35
C GLY A 73 3.90 -2.60 -7.70
N SER A 74 5.08 -2.86 -7.18
CA SER A 74 5.40 -4.07 -6.39
C SER A 74 5.40 -3.75 -4.89
N VAL A 75 5.42 -4.78 -4.04
CA VAL A 75 5.53 -4.61 -2.58
C VAL A 75 6.58 -5.55 -1.99
N SER A 76 7.33 -5.05 -1.00
CA SER A 76 8.16 -5.84 -0.10
C SER A 76 7.59 -5.74 1.31
N VAL A 77 7.16 -6.87 1.87
CA VAL A 77 6.56 -6.96 3.21
C VAL A 77 7.60 -7.49 4.18
N GLY A 78 8.15 -6.59 4.98
CA GLY A 78 9.17 -6.92 5.98
C GLY A 78 8.62 -7.19 7.38
N ASP A 79 7.46 -6.65 7.73
CA ASP A 79 6.87 -6.85 9.06
C ASP A 79 5.34 -6.61 9.06
N GLY A 80 4.68 -7.21 10.05
CA GLY A 80 3.24 -7.10 10.26
C GLY A 80 2.41 -7.85 9.23
N LYS A 81 1.22 -7.32 8.94
CA LYS A 81 0.26 -7.96 8.03
C LYS A 81 -0.04 -7.08 6.82
N VAL A 82 -0.12 -7.69 5.66
CA VAL A 82 -0.76 -7.12 4.47
C VAL A 82 -1.97 -7.95 4.12
N ILE A 83 -3.09 -7.30 3.81
CA ILE A 83 -4.31 -7.94 3.30
C ILE A 83 -4.55 -7.41 1.90
N LEU A 84 -4.63 -8.30 0.91
CA LEU A 84 -4.86 -7.98 -0.49
C LEU A 84 -6.35 -8.06 -0.81
N ASP A 85 -7.02 -6.92 -0.78
CA ASP A 85 -8.42 -6.79 -1.13
C ASP A 85 -8.61 -5.70 -2.20
N GLN A 86 -7.78 -5.77 -3.25
CA GLN A 86 -7.89 -4.85 -4.39
C GLN A 86 -9.30 -4.95 -5.01
N GLN A 87 -9.87 -3.84 -5.42
CA GLN A 87 -11.19 -3.77 -6.04
C GLN A 87 -11.03 -3.74 -7.57
N ALA A 88 -11.98 -4.32 -8.30
CA ALA A 88 -11.99 -4.22 -9.76
C ALA A 88 -12.28 -2.77 -10.19
N ASP A 89 -11.70 -2.35 -11.32
CA ASP A 89 -12.11 -1.13 -12.01
C ASP A 89 -13.36 -1.36 -12.89
N ASP A 90 -13.80 -0.32 -13.59
CA ASP A 90 -14.98 -0.35 -14.46
C ASP A 90 -14.81 -1.29 -15.68
N GLN A 91 -13.58 -1.72 -15.98
CA GLN A 91 -13.26 -2.69 -17.02
C GLN A 91 -13.12 -4.11 -16.46
N GLY A 92 -13.35 -4.30 -15.16
CA GLY A 92 -13.24 -5.57 -14.46
C GLY A 92 -11.81 -5.98 -14.10
N LYS A 93 -10.82 -5.11 -14.33
CA LYS A 93 -9.42 -5.43 -14.05
C LYS A 93 -9.11 -5.29 -12.57
N LYS A 94 -8.36 -6.23 -12.00
CA LYS A 94 -8.06 -6.29 -10.57
C LYS A 94 -6.70 -6.91 -10.32
N GLN A 95 -5.74 -6.12 -9.83
CA GLN A 95 -4.42 -6.58 -9.41
C GLN A 95 -3.91 -5.73 -8.25
N ALA A 96 -3.60 -6.37 -7.11
CA ALA A 96 -3.16 -5.65 -5.90
C ALA A 96 -1.71 -5.13 -6.01
N PHE A 97 -0.81 -5.91 -6.60
CA PHE A 97 0.58 -5.55 -6.92
C PHE A 97 1.06 -6.40 -8.10
N SER A 98 2.06 -5.90 -8.83
CA SER A 98 2.73 -6.65 -9.90
C SER A 98 3.65 -7.76 -9.38
N GLU A 99 4.24 -7.56 -8.20
CA GLU A 99 5.09 -8.53 -7.50
C GLU A 99 4.94 -8.35 -5.98
N ILE A 100 5.01 -9.46 -5.24
CA ILE A 100 4.93 -9.47 -3.78
C ILE A 100 6.13 -10.24 -3.22
N GLY A 101 7.01 -9.53 -2.52
CA GLY A 101 8.12 -10.11 -1.76
C GLY A 101 7.79 -10.21 -0.28
N LEU A 102 7.92 -11.41 0.31
CA LEU A 102 7.89 -11.62 1.76
C LEU A 102 9.33 -11.76 2.27
N VAL A 103 9.75 -10.90 3.20
CA VAL A 103 11.15 -10.86 3.68
C VAL A 103 11.24 -10.84 5.20
N SER A 104 12.41 -11.27 5.71
CA SER A 104 12.78 -11.30 7.14
C SER A 104 11.99 -12.24 8.06
N GLY A 105 10.96 -12.94 7.56
CA GLY A 105 10.19 -13.94 8.33
C GLY A 105 9.17 -13.36 9.33
N ARG A 106 9.07 -12.04 9.45
CA ARG A 106 8.12 -11.35 10.36
C ARG A 106 6.82 -10.94 9.67
N GLY A 107 6.87 -10.72 8.37
CA GLY A 107 5.73 -10.29 7.56
C GLY A 107 4.85 -11.47 7.11
N ARG A 108 3.56 -11.20 6.98
CA ARG A 108 2.59 -12.10 6.33
C ARG A 108 1.71 -11.32 5.35
N CYS A 109 1.36 -11.96 4.23
CA CYS A 109 0.50 -11.38 3.20
C CYS A 109 -0.59 -12.39 2.88
N ASN A 110 -1.85 -11.95 2.95
CA ASN A 110 -3.04 -12.77 2.77
C ASN A 110 -3.99 -12.13 1.76
#